data_AF-A0A7J2PP57-F1
#
_entry.id   AF-A0A7J2PP57-F1
#
_cell.length_a   1.000
_cell.length_b   1.000
_cell.length_c   1.000
_cell.angle_alpha   90.00
_cell.angle_beta   90.00
_cell.angle_gamma   90.00
#
_symmetry.space_group_name_H-M   'P 1'
#
loop_
_entity.id
_entity.type
_entity.pdbx_description
1 polymer ?
#
loop_
_entity_poly.entity_id
_entity_poly.type
_entity_poly.pdbx_seq_one_letter_code
_entity_poly.pdbx_strand_id
1 'polypeptide(L)'
;MKWQFVGSLILGISIIIKPTTFFLIPFLILFSFNWEKRKFTFDFPDSSVRLVGVILPVSLNFILFFIYPSLWSGFLETNFTGNNPVALNFSFSITKLITNFCYFFNIPFNQLYILVGIIIIVGGLSLIVFIIRRFEKNSIVYGYTFGIIVMLLVYYDSWDHHLLNLTPLLIIIMFNLPTNSDITKSMKPSLFFFSFFDLAFVGIWYLIYPLFPFNFEGTMFLLILLYLLIKSCIKKKDKRSYGQVVEM
;
A
#
# COMPACT_ATOMS: atom_id res chain seq x y z
N MET A 1 -12.59 0.07 -20.16
CA MET A 1 -13.83 -0.36 -19.47
C MET A 1 -13.88 -1.85 -19.08
N LYS A 2 -14.09 -2.85 -19.96
CA LYS A 2 -14.27 -4.27 -19.54
C LYS A 2 -13.20 -4.81 -18.58
N TRP A 3 -11.92 -4.67 -18.93
CA TRP A 3 -10.80 -5.12 -18.09
C TRP A 3 -10.63 -4.32 -16.80
N GLN A 4 -11.01 -3.04 -16.79
CA GLN A 4 -10.98 -2.22 -15.57
C GLN A 4 -12.05 -2.67 -14.57
N PHE A 5 -13.23 -3.05 -15.07
CA PHE A 5 -14.29 -3.62 -14.24
C PHE A 5 -13.86 -4.97 -13.63
N VAL A 6 -13.35 -5.89 -14.46
CA VAL A 6 -12.88 -7.21 -14.01
C VAL A 6 -11.78 -7.08 -12.95
N GLY A 7 -10.77 -6.23 -13.18
CA GLY A 7 -9.71 -6.00 -12.20
C GLY A 7 -10.23 -5.42 -10.88
N SER A 8 -11.20 -4.51 -10.94
CA SER A 8 -11.81 -3.90 -9.76
C SER A 8 -12.72 -4.89 -9.01
N LEU A 9 -13.38 -5.81 -9.72
CA LEU A 9 -14.18 -6.88 -9.13
C LEU A 9 -13.33 -7.89 -8.37
N ILE A 10 -12.17 -8.28 -8.93
CA ILE A 10 -11.19 -9.13 -8.23
C ILE A 10 -10.68 -8.42 -6.97
N LEU A 11 -10.40 -7.11 -7.05
CA LEU A 11 -9.99 -6.34 -5.87
C LEU A 11 -11.10 -6.28 -4.82
N GLY A 12 -12.36 -6.07 -5.23
CA GLY A 12 -13.47 -6.06 -4.28
C GLY A 12 -13.69 -7.41 -3.60
N ILE A 13 -13.51 -8.54 -4.30
CA ILE A 13 -13.47 -9.88 -3.70
C ILE A 13 -12.31 -9.99 -2.69
N SER A 14 -11.14 -9.43 -3.03
CA SER A 14 -9.98 -9.42 -2.12
C SER A 14 -10.25 -8.60 -0.85
N ILE A 15 -11.05 -7.53 -0.91
CA ILE A 15 -11.49 -6.76 0.28
C ILE A 15 -12.38 -7.60 1.19
N ILE A 16 -13.26 -8.45 0.64
CA ILE A 16 -14.07 -9.37 1.46
C ILE A 16 -13.17 -10.26 2.30
N ILE A 17 -12.12 -10.81 1.68
CA ILE A 17 -11.18 -11.73 2.33
C ILE A 17 -10.30 -10.98 3.33
N LYS A 18 -9.82 -9.77 2.96
CA LYS A 18 -8.95 -8.97 3.79
C LYS A 18 -9.36 -7.50 3.79
N PRO A 19 -10.04 -7.03 4.84
CA PRO A 19 -10.58 -5.67 4.93
C PRO A 19 -9.53 -4.57 4.77
N THR A 20 -8.27 -4.85 5.08
CA THR A 20 -7.14 -3.92 4.89
C THR A 20 -7.01 -3.43 3.44
N THR A 21 -7.54 -4.19 2.50
CA THR A 21 -7.59 -3.83 1.08
C THR A 21 -8.48 -2.59 0.82
N PHE A 22 -9.28 -2.13 1.80
CA PHE A 22 -9.96 -0.81 1.77
C PHE A 22 -8.99 0.36 1.54
N PHE A 23 -7.74 0.24 2.00
CA PHE A 23 -6.70 1.26 1.78
C PHE A 23 -6.34 1.46 0.30
N LEU A 24 -6.73 0.53 -0.59
CA LEU A 24 -6.51 0.64 -2.03
C LEU A 24 -7.52 1.55 -2.72
N ILE A 25 -8.73 1.72 -2.15
CA ILE A 25 -9.86 2.42 -2.81
C ILE A 25 -9.49 3.85 -3.24
N PRO A 26 -8.85 4.70 -2.41
CA PRO A 26 -8.50 6.06 -2.81
C PRO A 26 -7.61 6.11 -4.06
N PHE A 27 -6.78 5.09 -4.28
CA PHE A 27 -5.86 5.01 -5.41
C PHE A 27 -6.50 4.49 -6.71
N LEU A 28 -7.74 4.00 -6.65
CA LEU A 28 -8.50 3.59 -7.83
C LEU A 28 -9.14 4.77 -8.57
N ILE A 29 -9.35 5.86 -7.85
CA ILE A 29 -9.94 7.10 -8.35
C ILE A 29 -8.97 7.77 -9.31
N LEU A 30 -9.39 7.99 -10.56
CA LEU A 30 -8.61 8.66 -11.60
C LEU A 30 -8.71 10.18 -11.46
N PHE A 31 -8.23 10.68 -10.34
CA PHE A 31 -7.98 12.10 -10.14
C PHE A 31 -6.49 12.35 -10.37
N SER A 32 -6.17 13.25 -11.30
CA SER A 32 -4.79 13.61 -11.61
C SER A 32 -4.63 15.09 -11.91
N PHE A 33 -3.45 15.62 -11.63
CA PHE A 33 -3.09 16.98 -12.00
C PHE A 33 -2.43 16.98 -13.39
N ASN A 34 -3.07 17.63 -14.37
CA ASN A 34 -2.49 17.82 -15.69
C ASN A 34 -1.46 18.97 -15.62
N TRP A 35 -0.18 18.63 -15.70
CA TRP A 35 0.93 19.59 -15.61
C TRP A 35 1.03 20.54 -16.79
N GLU A 36 0.56 20.16 -17.98
CA GLU A 36 0.58 21.01 -19.19
C GLU A 36 -0.49 22.10 -19.10
N LYS A 37 -1.71 21.70 -18.69
CA LYS A 37 -2.87 22.59 -18.58
C LYS A 37 -3.00 23.25 -17.21
N ARG A 38 -2.17 22.86 -16.22
CA ARG A 38 -2.23 23.26 -14.80
C ARG A 38 -3.62 23.14 -14.19
N LYS A 39 -4.34 22.08 -14.55
CA LYS A 39 -5.72 21.83 -14.09
C LYS A 39 -5.85 20.40 -13.59
N PHE A 40 -6.69 20.22 -12.57
CA PHE A 40 -7.10 18.89 -12.17
C PHE A 40 -8.02 18.29 -13.24
N THR A 41 -7.75 17.04 -13.59
CA THR A 41 -8.55 16.23 -14.49
C THR A 41 -9.14 15.08 -13.71
N PHE A 42 -10.44 14.86 -13.89
CA PHE A 42 -11.16 13.75 -13.28
C PHE A 42 -11.81 12.92 -14.37
N ASP A 43 -11.42 11.65 -14.46
CA ASP A 43 -12.06 10.68 -15.34
C ASP A 43 -13.21 10.01 -14.61
N PHE A 44 -14.39 10.66 -14.66
CA PHE A 44 -15.59 10.18 -13.98
C PHE A 44 -16.04 8.79 -14.47
N PRO A 45 -16.13 8.51 -15.79
CA PRO A 45 -16.56 7.20 -16.27
C PRO A 45 -15.67 6.06 -15.76
N ASP A 46 -14.36 6.16 -15.95
CA ASP A 46 -13.45 5.09 -15.57
C ASP A 46 -13.34 4.94 -14.04
N SER A 47 -13.39 6.04 -13.28
CA SER A 47 -13.44 6.00 -11.82
C SER A 47 -14.72 5.31 -11.32
N SER A 48 -15.86 5.59 -11.93
CA SER A 48 -17.14 5.00 -11.56
C SER A 48 -17.16 3.49 -11.82
N VAL A 49 -16.69 3.06 -13.00
CA VAL A 49 -16.59 1.63 -13.34
C VAL A 49 -15.72 0.88 -12.33
N ARG A 50 -14.63 1.49 -11.88
CA ARG A 50 -13.74 0.90 -10.87
C ARG A 50 -14.40 0.83 -9.51
N LEU A 51 -14.98 1.93 -9.03
CA LEU A 51 -15.66 1.97 -7.73
C LEU A 51 -16.81 0.96 -7.69
N VAL A 52 -17.64 0.88 -8.73
CA VAL A 52 -18.71 -0.13 -8.82
C VAL A 52 -18.14 -1.54 -8.79
N GLY A 53 -17.07 -1.81 -9.54
CA GLY A 53 -16.41 -3.12 -9.52
C GLY A 53 -15.96 -3.53 -8.13
N VAL A 54 -15.45 -2.59 -7.32
CA VAL A 54 -15.04 -2.86 -5.93
C VAL A 54 -16.23 -2.98 -4.98
N ILE A 55 -17.18 -2.07 -5.06
CA ILE A 55 -18.31 -1.98 -4.13
C ILE A 55 -19.24 -3.17 -4.30
N LEU A 56 -19.43 -3.68 -5.52
CA LEU A 56 -20.34 -4.79 -5.80
C LEU A 56 -20.07 -6.04 -4.93
N PRO A 57 -18.86 -6.61 -4.90
CA PRO A 57 -18.55 -7.72 -4.00
C PRO A 57 -18.59 -7.29 -2.52
N VAL A 58 -18.05 -6.11 -2.17
CA VAL A 58 -18.03 -5.65 -0.76
C VAL A 58 -19.43 -5.40 -0.20
N SER A 59 -20.40 -5.06 -1.06
CA SER A 59 -21.79 -4.82 -0.67
C SER A 59 -22.45 -6.06 -0.05
N LEU A 60 -22.00 -7.26 -0.40
CA LEU A 60 -22.46 -8.50 0.24
C LEU A 60 -22.16 -8.51 1.74
N ASN A 61 -20.97 -8.03 2.15
CA ASN A 61 -20.64 -7.89 3.57
C ASN A 61 -21.51 -6.82 4.24
N PHE A 62 -21.76 -5.69 3.56
CA PHE A 62 -22.63 -4.65 4.12
C PHE A 62 -24.09 -5.11 4.29
N ILE A 63 -24.61 -5.93 3.38
CA ILE A 63 -25.93 -6.56 3.52
C ILE A 63 -25.93 -7.46 4.75
N LEU A 64 -24.90 -8.31 4.93
CA LEU A 64 -24.78 -9.17 6.11
C LEU A 64 -24.65 -8.37 7.41
N PHE A 65 -23.88 -7.28 7.42
CA PHE A 65 -23.74 -6.38 8.56
C PHE A 65 -25.03 -5.65 8.91
N PHE A 66 -25.85 -5.33 7.92
CA PHE A 66 -27.16 -4.72 8.14
C PHE A 66 -28.16 -5.71 8.74
N ILE A 67 -28.17 -6.96 8.25
CA ILE A 67 -29.03 -8.04 8.77
C ILE A 67 -28.56 -8.48 10.17
N TYR A 68 -27.24 -8.52 10.40
CA TYR A 68 -26.62 -8.95 11.64
C TYR A 68 -25.67 -7.86 12.18
N PRO A 69 -26.19 -6.86 12.93
CA PRO A 69 -25.39 -5.77 13.48
C PRO A 69 -24.25 -6.22 14.41
N SER A 70 -24.37 -7.41 15.04
CA SER A 70 -23.29 -8.00 15.84
C SER A 70 -22.07 -8.39 15.01
N LEU A 71 -22.24 -8.75 13.73
CA LEU A 71 -21.12 -9.00 12.83
C LEU A 71 -20.37 -7.70 12.50
N TRP A 72 -21.09 -6.57 12.42
CA TRP A 72 -20.47 -5.27 12.23
C TRP A 72 -19.61 -4.86 13.43
N SER A 73 -20.14 -4.97 14.65
CA SER A 73 -19.37 -4.66 15.86
C SER A 73 -18.16 -5.58 16.00
N GLY A 74 -18.34 -6.89 15.81
CA GLY A 74 -17.24 -7.86 15.85
C GLY A 74 -16.19 -7.61 14.75
N PHE A 75 -16.62 -7.18 13.57
CA PHE A 75 -15.73 -6.78 12.48
C PHE A 75 -14.89 -5.55 12.84
N LEU A 76 -15.52 -4.49 13.35
CA LEU A 76 -14.82 -3.28 13.77
C LEU A 76 -13.84 -3.57 14.92
N GLU A 77 -14.29 -4.38 15.88
CA GLU A 77 -13.46 -4.80 17.01
C GLU A 77 -12.26 -5.60 16.55
N THR A 78 -12.46 -6.60 15.69
CA THR A 78 -11.36 -7.45 15.23
C THR A 78 -10.38 -6.67 14.35
N ASN A 79 -10.87 -5.79 13.48
CA ASN A 79 -10.06 -5.17 12.43
C ASN A 79 -9.48 -3.80 12.78
N PHE A 80 -10.04 -3.04 13.73
CA PHE A 80 -9.61 -1.67 14.01
C PHE A 80 -9.32 -1.37 15.47
N THR A 81 -10.09 -1.92 16.40
CA THR A 81 -9.90 -1.66 17.84
C THR A 81 -9.29 -2.84 18.60
N GLY A 82 -9.01 -3.94 17.89
CA GLY A 82 -8.42 -5.22 18.33
C GLY A 82 -8.44 -5.45 19.83
N ASN A 83 -9.29 -6.36 20.33
CA ASN A 83 -9.26 -6.85 21.72
C ASN A 83 -7.92 -7.52 22.16
N ASN A 84 -6.89 -7.49 21.30
CA ASN A 84 -5.49 -7.82 21.59
C ASN A 84 -4.54 -6.59 21.60
N PRO A 85 -4.81 -5.45 22.29
CA PRO A 85 -3.85 -4.34 22.35
C PRO A 85 -2.56 -4.70 23.12
N VAL A 86 -2.50 -5.89 23.73
CA VAL A 86 -1.56 -6.27 24.78
C VAL A 86 -0.51 -7.27 24.29
N ALA A 87 -0.70 -7.92 23.13
CA ALA A 87 0.26 -8.92 22.65
C ALA A 87 1.37 -8.27 21.81
N LEU A 88 2.62 -8.42 22.28
CA LEU A 88 3.81 -8.25 21.45
C LEU A 88 3.74 -9.27 20.30
N ASN A 89 3.45 -8.78 19.10
CA ASN A 89 3.35 -9.61 17.91
C ASN A 89 4.35 -9.16 16.85
N PHE A 90 4.77 -10.12 16.05
CA PHE A 90 5.61 -9.91 14.88
C PHE A 90 4.81 -9.20 13.78
N SER A 91 5.09 -7.92 13.56
CA SER A 91 4.60 -7.17 12.40
C SER A 91 5.49 -5.96 12.16
N PHE A 92 5.76 -5.67 10.90
CA PHE A 92 6.66 -4.59 10.48
C PHE A 92 5.94 -3.28 10.17
N SER A 93 4.64 -3.15 10.44
CA SER A 93 3.96 -1.89 10.17
C SER A 93 4.37 -0.81 11.15
N ILE A 94 4.33 0.45 10.72
CA ILE A 94 4.63 1.60 11.57
C ILE A 94 3.67 1.61 12.77
N THR A 95 2.39 1.28 12.55
CA THR A 95 1.41 1.20 13.64
C THR A 95 1.84 0.20 14.69
N LYS A 96 2.31 -0.99 14.30
CA LYS A 96 2.74 -2.00 15.26
C LYS A 96 4.05 -1.65 15.94
N LEU A 97 4.99 -1.04 15.23
CA LEU A 97 6.24 -0.57 15.84
C LEU A 97 5.98 0.48 16.93
N ILE A 98 5.08 1.43 16.67
CA ILE A 98 4.69 2.44 17.66
C ILE A 98 3.94 1.80 18.82
N THR A 99 2.97 0.90 18.57
CA THR A 99 2.24 0.25 19.67
C THR A 99 3.13 -0.69 20.50
N ASN A 100 4.06 -1.43 19.88
CA ASN A 100 5.06 -2.23 20.59
C ASN A 100 5.99 -1.33 21.43
N PHE A 101 6.35 -0.14 20.94
CA PHE A 101 7.12 0.84 21.72
C PHE A 101 6.34 1.31 22.94
N CYS A 102 5.10 1.77 22.74
CA CYS A 102 4.27 2.22 23.85
C CYS A 102 4.04 1.08 24.87
N TYR A 103 3.79 -0.14 24.40
CA TYR A 103 3.63 -1.31 25.26
C TYR A 103 4.91 -1.63 26.06
N PHE A 104 6.06 -1.71 25.39
CA PHE A 104 7.34 -2.05 26.02
C PHE A 104 7.76 -1.06 27.12
N PHE A 105 7.45 0.23 26.92
CA PHE A 105 7.73 1.30 27.89
C PHE A 105 6.56 1.60 28.84
N ASN A 106 5.49 0.79 28.85
CA ASN A 106 4.28 1.01 29.66
C ASN A 106 3.61 2.39 29.49
N ILE A 107 3.69 2.95 28.28
CA ILE A 107 3.04 4.22 27.91
C ILE A 107 1.59 3.91 27.50
N PRO A 108 0.56 4.54 28.11
CA PRO A 108 -0.82 4.33 27.70
C PRO A 108 -1.05 4.86 26.28
N PHE A 109 -1.72 4.08 25.44
CA PHE A 109 -1.99 4.44 24.04
C PHE A 109 -3.37 3.97 23.58
N ASN A 110 -3.88 4.60 22.53
CA ASN A 110 -5.06 4.15 21.80
C ASN A 110 -4.63 3.75 20.38
N GLN A 111 -4.75 2.46 20.06
CA GLN A 111 -4.34 1.89 18.78
C GLN A 111 -5.06 2.55 17.58
N LEU A 112 -6.34 2.88 17.73
CA LEU A 112 -7.12 3.51 16.66
C LEU A 112 -6.56 4.90 16.32
N TYR A 113 -6.17 5.68 17.33
CA TYR A 113 -5.59 7.01 17.11
C TYR A 113 -4.21 6.93 16.43
N ILE A 114 -3.38 5.97 16.82
CA ILE A 114 -2.09 5.73 16.17
C ILE A 114 -2.32 5.33 14.70
N LEU A 115 -3.22 4.37 14.45
CA LEU A 115 -3.58 3.93 13.10
C LEU A 115 -4.04 5.10 12.23
N VAL A 116 -5.01 5.89 12.71
CA VAL A 116 -5.55 7.05 11.99
C VAL A 116 -4.47 8.10 11.74
N GLY A 117 -3.61 8.39 12.72
CA GLY A 117 -2.48 9.32 12.55
C GLY A 117 -1.54 8.88 11.42
N ILE A 118 -1.19 7.60 11.37
CA ILE A 118 -0.29 7.07 10.33
C ILE A 118 -1.00 7.02 8.97
N ILE A 119 -2.30 6.70 8.91
CA ILE A 119 -3.10 6.78 7.67
C ILE A 119 -3.02 8.19 7.08
N ILE A 120 -3.23 9.22 7.91
CA ILE A 120 -3.22 10.62 7.47
C ILE A 120 -1.84 10.99 6.92
N ILE A 121 -0.77 10.61 7.63
CA ILE A 121 0.60 10.93 7.22
C ILE A 121 1.00 10.12 5.98
N VAL A 122 1.08 8.80 6.08
CA VAL A 122 1.64 7.94 5.04
C VAL A 122 0.67 7.79 3.86
N GLY A 123 -0.61 7.53 4.16
CA GLY A 123 -1.65 7.41 3.14
C GLY A 123 -1.94 8.74 2.45
N GLY A 124 -2.07 9.83 3.22
CA GLY A 124 -2.29 11.17 2.68
C GLY A 124 -1.15 11.64 1.78
N LEU A 125 0.11 11.51 2.23
CA LEU A 125 1.27 11.86 1.40
C LEU A 125 1.31 11.04 0.11
N SER A 126 1.09 9.72 0.20
CA SER A 126 1.08 8.83 -0.96
C SER A 126 -0.02 9.19 -1.95
N LEU A 127 -1.22 9.53 -1.47
CA LEU A 127 -2.34 9.95 -2.30
C LEU A 127 -2.06 11.29 -2.99
N ILE A 128 -1.53 12.28 -2.27
CA ILE A 128 -1.15 13.58 -2.86
C ILE A 128 -0.15 13.37 -3.99
N VAL A 129 0.92 12.60 -3.74
CA VAL A 129 1.94 12.29 -4.75
C VAL A 129 1.33 11.58 -5.95
N PHE A 130 0.44 10.61 -5.71
CA PHE A 130 -0.24 9.90 -6.79
C PHE A 130 -1.10 10.83 -7.65
N ILE A 131 -1.78 11.81 -7.05
CA ILE A 131 -2.58 12.82 -7.78
C ILE A 131 -1.68 13.72 -8.63
N ILE A 132 -0.54 14.18 -8.09
CA ILE A 132 0.37 15.10 -8.79
C ILE A 132 1.40 14.40 -9.69
N ARG A 133 1.28 13.08 -9.92
CA ARG A 133 2.19 12.31 -10.75
C ARG A 133 2.34 12.90 -12.17
N ARG A 134 3.51 12.72 -12.78
CA ARG A 134 3.86 13.26 -14.11
C ARG A 134 3.74 12.26 -15.26
N PHE A 135 3.18 11.08 -15.02
CA PHE A 135 2.93 10.09 -16.06
C PHE A 135 1.46 9.65 -16.06
N GLU A 136 0.93 9.40 -17.25
CA GLU A 136 -0.44 8.92 -17.43
C GLU A 136 -0.52 7.41 -17.71
N LYS A 137 0.48 6.86 -18.42
CA LYS A 137 0.53 5.41 -18.71
C LYS A 137 0.70 4.57 -17.45
N ASN A 138 -0.04 3.47 -17.38
CA ASN A 138 0.01 2.47 -16.30
C ASN A 138 -0.33 3.00 -14.90
N SER A 139 -1.08 4.11 -14.80
CA SER A 139 -1.51 4.73 -13.53
C SER A 139 -2.14 3.75 -12.55
N ILE A 140 -2.86 2.74 -13.05
CA ILE A 140 -3.45 1.66 -12.25
C ILE A 140 -2.38 0.90 -11.48
N VAL A 141 -1.34 0.41 -12.16
CA VAL A 141 -0.29 -0.40 -11.52
C VAL A 141 0.38 0.38 -10.39
N TYR A 142 0.67 1.66 -10.63
CA TYR A 142 1.24 2.53 -9.60
C TYR A 142 0.27 2.80 -8.45
N GLY A 143 -1.02 3.04 -8.73
CA GLY A 143 -2.05 3.23 -7.70
C GLY A 143 -2.19 2.01 -6.80
N TYR A 144 -2.24 0.80 -7.39
CA TYR A 144 -2.23 -0.46 -6.64
C TYR A 144 -0.96 -0.61 -5.80
N THR A 145 0.20 -0.28 -6.37
CA THR A 145 1.48 -0.38 -5.66
C THR A 145 1.53 0.57 -4.46
N PHE A 146 1.14 1.84 -4.64
CA PHE A 146 1.02 2.79 -3.54
C PHE A 146 0.05 2.30 -2.48
N GLY A 147 -1.13 1.83 -2.90
CA GLY A 147 -2.12 1.33 -1.95
C GLY A 147 -1.62 0.13 -1.15
N ILE A 148 -0.95 -0.84 -1.77
CA ILE A 148 -0.43 -2.02 -1.05
C ILE A 148 0.69 -1.60 -0.10
N ILE A 149 1.59 -0.70 -0.52
CA ILE A 149 2.65 -0.19 0.37
C ILE A 149 2.05 0.56 1.56
N VAL A 150 1.06 1.42 1.33
CA VAL A 150 0.35 2.13 2.40
C VAL A 150 -0.34 1.14 3.33
N MET A 151 -1.05 0.15 2.78
CA MET A 151 -1.70 -0.91 3.57
C MET A 151 -0.67 -1.61 4.47
N LEU A 152 0.48 -2.00 3.93
CA LEU A 152 1.54 -2.71 4.67
C LEU A 152 2.24 -1.83 5.73
N LEU A 153 2.42 -0.54 5.45
CA LEU A 153 3.02 0.40 6.40
C LEU A 153 2.06 0.79 7.53
N VAL A 154 0.75 0.83 7.24
CA VAL A 154 -0.28 1.30 8.18
C VAL A 154 -0.89 0.16 8.98
N TYR A 155 -1.19 -0.98 8.36
CA TYR A 155 -2.00 -2.01 9.01
C TYR A 155 -1.21 -2.73 10.10
N TYR A 156 -1.74 -2.73 11.33
CA TYR A 156 -1.03 -3.24 12.54
C TYR A 156 -0.62 -4.71 12.46
N ASP A 157 -1.21 -5.51 11.56
CA ASP A 157 -0.89 -6.92 11.39
C ASP A 157 -0.30 -7.20 9.99
N SER A 158 0.89 -6.64 9.74
CA SER A 158 1.61 -6.78 8.47
C SER A 158 2.82 -7.69 8.62
N TRP A 159 2.77 -8.83 7.94
CA TRP A 159 3.74 -9.92 7.96
C TRP A 159 4.38 -10.09 6.60
N ASP A 160 5.49 -10.80 6.57
CA ASP A 160 6.37 -10.80 5.40
C ASP A 160 5.81 -11.51 4.19
N HIS A 161 5.01 -12.57 4.41
CA HIS A 161 4.28 -13.21 3.32
C HIS A 161 3.30 -12.24 2.62
N HIS A 162 2.91 -11.12 3.24
CA HIS A 162 2.13 -10.08 2.57
C HIS A 162 2.96 -9.30 1.53
N LEU A 163 4.30 -9.26 1.65
CA LEU A 163 5.21 -8.65 0.66
C LEU A 163 5.16 -9.39 -0.69
N LEU A 164 4.77 -10.67 -0.70
CA LEU A 164 4.57 -11.43 -1.94
C LEU A 164 3.51 -10.80 -2.84
N ASN A 165 2.51 -10.13 -2.27
CA ASN A 165 1.49 -9.41 -3.03
C ASN A 165 2.06 -8.21 -3.81
N LEU A 166 3.17 -7.65 -3.32
CA LEU A 166 3.82 -6.49 -3.93
C LEU A 166 4.72 -6.91 -5.10
N THR A 167 5.38 -8.06 -4.98
CA THR A 167 6.34 -8.60 -5.95
C THR A 167 5.90 -8.53 -7.42
N PRO A 168 4.73 -9.04 -7.85
CA PRO A 168 4.32 -8.98 -9.26
C PRO A 168 4.14 -7.54 -9.76
N LEU A 169 3.64 -6.63 -8.92
CA LEU A 169 3.49 -5.22 -9.29
C LEU A 169 4.84 -4.53 -9.44
N LEU A 170 5.80 -4.84 -8.56
CA LEU A 170 7.17 -4.33 -8.66
C LEU A 170 7.86 -4.81 -9.93
N ILE A 171 7.68 -6.08 -10.31
CA ILE A 171 8.20 -6.62 -11.57
C ILE A 171 7.63 -5.81 -12.75
N ILE A 172 6.32 -5.56 -12.79
CA ILE A 172 5.69 -4.76 -13.86
C ILE A 172 6.23 -3.33 -13.88
N ILE A 173 6.40 -2.69 -12.71
CA ILE A 173 6.98 -1.35 -12.61
C ILE A 173 8.42 -1.33 -13.11
N MET A 174 9.23 -2.33 -12.79
CA MET A 174 10.61 -2.43 -13.27
C MET A 174 10.69 -2.51 -14.80
N PHE A 175 9.77 -3.20 -15.46
CA PHE A 175 9.69 -3.24 -16.93
C PHE A 175 9.18 -1.92 -17.53
N ASN A 176 8.42 -1.14 -16.76
CA ASN A 176 7.94 0.17 -17.19
C ASN A 176 8.95 1.30 -16.98
N LEU A 177 9.94 1.11 -16.10
CA LEU A 177 11.00 2.09 -15.82
C LEU A 177 12.18 1.90 -16.78
N PRO A 178 12.94 2.95 -17.09
CA PRO A 178 14.17 2.82 -17.87
C PRO A 178 15.14 1.86 -17.18
N THR A 179 15.70 0.92 -17.94
CA THR A 179 16.62 -0.12 -17.44
C THR A 179 17.84 0.44 -16.71
N ASN A 180 18.30 1.64 -17.11
CA ASN A 180 19.45 2.33 -16.52
C ASN A 180 19.10 3.37 -15.45
N SER A 181 17.83 3.44 -15.00
CA SER A 181 17.48 4.39 -13.94
C SER A 181 18.03 3.93 -12.58
N ASP A 182 18.51 4.88 -11.76
CA ASP A 182 18.98 4.59 -10.39
C ASP A 182 17.92 3.88 -9.55
N ILE A 183 16.64 4.12 -9.87
CA ILE A 183 15.49 3.49 -9.23
C ILE A 183 15.50 1.98 -9.49
N THR A 184 15.70 1.56 -10.74
CA THR A 184 15.72 0.14 -11.13
C THR A 184 16.91 -0.60 -10.52
N LYS A 185 18.05 0.10 -10.33
CA LYS A 185 19.25 -0.45 -9.69
C LYS A 185 19.06 -0.75 -8.20
N SER A 186 18.33 0.10 -7.46
CA SER A 186 18.06 -0.13 -6.04
C SER A 186 16.87 -1.07 -5.79
N MET A 187 15.87 -1.05 -6.67
CA MET A 187 14.63 -1.84 -6.52
C MET A 187 14.87 -3.35 -6.72
N LYS A 188 15.76 -3.73 -7.65
CA LYS A 188 16.10 -5.15 -7.92
C LYS A 188 16.73 -5.86 -6.71
N PRO A 189 17.87 -5.41 -6.14
CA PRO A 189 18.48 -6.06 -4.97
C PRO A 189 17.55 -6.08 -3.78
N SER A 190 16.76 -5.02 -3.58
CA SER A 190 15.80 -4.97 -2.48
C SER A 190 14.75 -6.08 -2.62
N LEU A 191 14.17 -6.28 -3.82
CA LEU A 191 13.21 -7.35 -4.06
C LEU A 191 13.80 -8.74 -3.80
N PHE A 192 15.05 -8.98 -4.21
CA PHE A 192 15.75 -10.23 -3.89
C PHE A 192 16.04 -10.38 -2.40
N PHE A 193 16.52 -9.33 -1.74
CA PHE A 193 16.83 -9.36 -0.32
C PHE A 193 15.59 -9.74 0.51
N PHE A 194 14.44 -9.08 0.29
CA PHE A 194 13.20 -9.40 0.98
C PHE A 194 12.57 -10.73 0.60
N SER A 195 12.87 -11.29 -0.58
CA SER A 195 12.34 -12.61 -0.94
C SER A 195 13.10 -13.75 -0.28
N PHE A 196 14.35 -13.52 0.17
CA PHE A 196 15.26 -14.59 0.60
C PHE A 196 15.79 -14.44 2.04
N PHE A 197 16.02 -13.21 2.53
CA PHE A 197 16.57 -12.99 3.87
C PHE A 197 15.51 -12.83 4.95
N ASP A 198 14.27 -12.60 4.54
CA ASP A 198 13.12 -12.37 5.39
C ASP A 198 12.94 -13.44 6.49
N LEU A 199 13.03 -14.72 6.12
CA LEU A 199 12.91 -15.84 7.08
C LEU A 199 14.04 -15.84 8.13
N ALA A 200 15.23 -15.37 7.76
CA ALA A 200 16.34 -15.23 8.70
C ALA A 200 16.07 -14.10 9.70
N PHE A 201 15.47 -12.98 9.26
CA PHE A 201 15.13 -11.87 10.14
C PHE A 201 13.94 -12.16 11.05
N VAL A 202 12.96 -12.93 10.60
CA VAL A 202 11.92 -13.50 11.48
C VAL A 202 12.57 -14.32 12.60
N GLY A 203 13.51 -15.20 12.23
CA GLY A 203 14.27 -16.01 13.18
C GLY A 203 15.05 -15.16 14.18
N ILE A 204 15.77 -14.13 13.70
CA ILE A 204 16.50 -13.19 14.56
C ILE A 204 15.53 -12.46 15.50
N TRP A 205 14.40 -11.97 15.00
CA TRP A 205 13.40 -11.29 15.83
C TRP A 205 12.89 -12.20 16.95
N TYR A 206 12.56 -13.46 16.67
CA TYR A 206 12.14 -14.42 17.69
C TYR A 206 13.19 -14.66 18.79
N LEU A 207 14.48 -14.49 18.47
CA LEU A 207 15.56 -14.61 19.46
C LEU A 207 15.72 -13.36 20.33
N ILE A 208 15.36 -12.17 19.82
CA ILE A 208 15.62 -10.88 20.49
C ILE A 208 14.36 -10.16 20.99
N TYR A 209 13.15 -10.58 20.60
CA TYR A 209 11.91 -9.86 20.88
C TYR A 209 11.66 -9.50 22.36
N PRO A 210 12.11 -10.28 23.37
CA PRO A 210 11.93 -9.90 24.77
C PRO A 210 12.72 -8.65 25.16
N LEU A 211 13.81 -8.35 24.45
CA LEU A 211 14.67 -7.19 24.67
C LEU A 211 14.42 -6.09 23.63
N PHE A 212 14.03 -6.48 22.42
CA PHE A 212 13.88 -5.60 21.26
C PHE A 212 12.69 -6.06 20.40
N PRO A 213 11.45 -5.66 20.73
CA PRO A 213 10.24 -6.14 20.04
C PRO A 213 9.93 -5.38 18.74
N PHE A 214 10.95 -4.87 18.04
CA PHE A 214 10.77 -4.01 16.87
C PHE A 214 11.23 -4.73 15.59
N ASN A 215 10.28 -5.08 14.73
CA ASN A 215 10.59 -5.58 13.38
C ASN A 215 10.67 -4.42 12.38
N PHE A 216 11.81 -3.72 12.35
CA PHE A 216 11.98 -2.51 11.53
C PHE A 216 12.40 -2.76 10.08
N GLU A 217 12.87 -3.97 9.75
CA GLU A 217 13.46 -4.27 8.45
C GLU A 217 12.45 -4.11 7.31
N GLY A 218 11.31 -4.78 7.41
CA GLY A 218 10.21 -4.66 6.44
C GLY A 218 9.71 -3.22 6.31
N THR A 219 9.66 -2.46 7.42
CA THR A 219 9.30 -1.04 7.41
C THR A 219 10.29 -0.21 6.61
N MET A 220 11.59 -0.38 6.87
CA MET A 220 12.65 0.38 6.22
C MET A 220 12.63 0.15 4.71
N PHE A 221 12.41 -1.08 4.29
CA PHE A 221 12.25 -1.40 2.88
C PHE A 221 11.04 -0.77 2.23
N LEU A 222 9.87 -0.88 2.86
CA LEU A 222 8.67 -0.27 2.34
C LEU A 222 8.81 1.26 2.27
N LEU A 223 9.52 1.89 3.21
CA LEU A 223 9.83 3.32 3.16
C LEU A 223 10.80 3.68 2.03
N ILE A 224 11.87 2.91 1.83
CA ILE A 224 12.80 3.10 0.70
C ILE A 224 12.05 2.95 -0.63
N LEU A 225 11.23 1.91 -0.75
CA LEU A 225 10.45 1.65 -1.95
C LEU A 225 9.42 2.76 -2.20
N LEU A 226 8.73 3.21 -1.15
CA LEU A 226 7.81 4.34 -1.23
C LEU A 226 8.53 5.60 -1.70
N TYR A 227 9.70 5.90 -1.13
CA TYR A 227 10.52 7.04 -1.55
C TYR A 227 10.92 6.94 -3.03
N LEU A 228 11.36 5.76 -3.49
CA LEU A 228 11.73 5.53 -4.89
C LEU A 228 10.53 5.72 -5.84
N LEU A 229 9.35 5.23 -5.45
CA LEU A 229 8.11 5.43 -6.21
C LEU A 229 7.71 6.91 -6.26
N ILE A 230 7.73 7.61 -5.13
CA ILE A 230 7.47 9.05 -5.06
C ILE A 230 8.40 9.81 -6.01
N LYS A 231 9.71 9.53 -5.94
CA LYS A 231 10.71 10.13 -6.81
C LYS A 231 10.41 9.84 -8.28
N SER A 232 10.02 8.61 -8.62
CA SER A 232 9.65 8.21 -9.98
C SER A 232 8.43 8.98 -10.52
N CYS A 233 7.43 9.22 -9.67
CA CYS A 233 6.20 9.95 -10.02
C CYS A 233 6.42 11.44 -10.29
N ILE A 234 7.37 12.06 -9.58
CA ILE A 234 7.60 13.51 -9.64
C ILE A 234 8.72 13.87 -10.63
N LYS A 235 9.61 12.93 -10.96
CA LYS A 235 10.71 13.16 -11.90
C LYS A 235 10.15 13.61 -13.26
N LYS A 236 10.61 14.77 -13.74
CA LYS A 236 10.29 15.23 -15.10
C LYS A 236 10.89 14.21 -16.07
N LYS A 237 10.11 13.71 -17.02
CA LYS A 237 10.65 12.87 -18.10
C LYS A 237 11.68 13.70 -18.87
N ASP A 238 12.95 13.32 -18.77
CA ASP A 238 13.97 13.83 -19.66
C ASP A 238 13.77 13.19 -21.03
N LYS A 239 13.48 14.01 -22.06
CA LYS A 239 13.36 13.55 -23.45
C LYS A 239 14.60 12.80 -23.95
N ARG A 240 15.75 12.96 -23.29
CA ARG A 240 17.03 12.34 -23.67
C ARG A 240 17.26 10.93 -23.12
N SER A 241 16.49 10.49 -22.10
CA SER A 241 16.75 9.18 -21.46
C SER A 241 15.91 8.03 -22.01
N TYR A 242 14.95 8.33 -22.87
CA TYR A 242 14.33 7.36 -23.76
C TYR A 242 14.89 7.64 -25.15
N GLY A 243 15.56 6.66 -25.74
CA GLY A 243 16.11 6.77 -27.08
C GLY A 243 15.10 7.41 -28.04
N GLN A 244 15.42 8.63 -28.44
CA GLN A 244 14.85 9.39 -29.54
C GLN A 244 16.12 9.90 -30.26
N VAL A 245 16.36 9.71 -31.56
CA VAL A 245 15.51 9.39 -32.73
C VAL A 245 16.48 8.93 -33.84
N VAL A 246 16.06 8.07 -34.78
CA VAL A 246 16.39 8.31 -36.20
C VAL A 246 15.15 7.92 -37.03
N GLU A 247 14.39 8.94 -37.44
CA GLU A 247 13.66 8.89 -38.71
C GLU A 247 14.74 8.85 -39.82
N MET A 248 14.65 7.85 -40.69
CA MET A 248 15.09 7.95 -42.08
C MET A 248 13.88 7.65 -42.95
#